data_AF-A0A7C4R639-F1
#
_entry.id   AF-A0A7C4R639-F1
#
_cell.length_a   1.000
_cell.length_b   1.000
_cell.length_c   1.000
_cell.angle_alpha   90.00
_cell.angle_beta   90.00
_cell.angle_gamma   90.00
#
_symmetry.space_group_name_H-M   'P 1'
#
loop_
_entity.id
_entity.type
_entity.pdbx_description
1 polymer ?
#
loop_
_entity_poly.entity_id
_entity_poly.type
_entity_poly.pdbx_seq_one_letter_code
_entity_poly.pdbx_strand_id
1 'polypeptide(L)'
;GWWETEDGIRFLEERLRNPDIDKKVDEKMMMWAKEGNVVLDSWTMPWLLKEGFKIWLDASEEIRAARIAKRDKISFEEALKRMREREARTKEIYRRLYGFKLGEDFEPFHVILDVNNLNEDEVFEALRLIIDGWVLGEKAKSS
;
A
#
# COMPACT_ATOMS: atom_id res chain seq x y z
N GLY A 1 -4.88 15.22 5.08
CA GLY A 1 -4.30 14.23 4.16
C GLY A 1 -4.87 14.55 2.80
N TRP A 2 -4.06 14.52 1.75
CA TRP A 2 -4.50 15.03 0.45
C TRP A 2 -5.66 14.23 -0.15
N TRP A 3 -5.70 12.91 0.06
CA TRP A 3 -6.75 12.04 -0.50
C TRP A 3 -8.16 12.34 0.00
N GLU A 4 -8.31 12.95 1.17
CA GLU A 4 -9.62 13.31 1.70
C GLU A 4 -10.07 14.71 1.24
N THR A 5 -9.29 15.45 0.46
CA THR A 5 -9.71 16.76 -0.05
C THR A 5 -10.58 16.62 -1.30
N GLU A 6 -11.24 17.70 -1.71
CA GLU A 6 -11.98 17.73 -2.98
C GLU A 6 -11.08 17.43 -4.17
N ASP A 7 -9.82 17.88 -4.15
CA ASP A 7 -8.83 17.60 -5.19
C ASP A 7 -8.54 16.10 -5.28
N GLY A 8 -8.34 15.44 -4.13
CA GLY A 8 -8.12 13.99 -4.07
C GLY A 8 -9.30 13.20 -4.60
N ILE A 9 -10.53 13.63 -4.27
CA ILE A 9 -11.76 13.02 -4.78
C ILE A 9 -11.88 13.18 -6.30
N ARG A 10 -11.66 14.40 -6.83
CA ARG A 10 -11.69 14.65 -8.28
C ARG A 10 -10.62 13.86 -9.02
N PHE A 11 -9.41 13.77 -8.46
CA PHE A 11 -8.33 13.00 -9.06
C PHE A 11 -8.61 11.49 -9.08
N LEU A 12 -9.27 10.96 -8.06
CA LEU A 12 -9.72 9.57 -8.05
C LEU A 12 -10.74 9.28 -9.16
N GLU A 13 -11.64 10.23 -9.47
CA GLU A 13 -12.57 10.12 -10.60
C GLU A 13 -11.86 10.20 -11.95
N GLU A 14 -10.82 11.01 -12.04
CA GLU A 14 -9.97 11.08 -13.23
C GLU A 14 -9.27 9.74 -13.48
N ARG A 15 -8.66 9.14 -12.44
CA ARG A 15 -8.03 7.80 -12.53
C ARG A 15 -8.98 6.72 -13.04
N LEU A 16 -10.26 6.75 -12.63
CA LEU A 16 -11.27 5.81 -13.11
C LEU A 16 -11.57 5.94 -14.62
N ARG A 17 -11.38 7.13 -15.20
CA ARG A 17 -11.64 7.41 -16.62
C ARG A 17 -10.37 7.33 -17.48
N ASN A 18 -9.20 7.50 -16.86
CA ASN A 18 -7.92 7.52 -17.54
C ASN A 18 -6.94 6.51 -16.91
N PRO A 19 -6.96 5.24 -17.38
CA PRO A 19 -6.08 4.20 -16.87
C PRO A 19 -4.58 4.49 -17.08
N ASP A 20 -4.23 5.40 -18.00
CA ASP A 20 -2.83 5.70 -18.31
C ASP A 20 -2.13 6.47 -17.18
N ILE A 21 -2.89 7.12 -16.28
CA ILE A 21 -2.32 7.78 -15.09
C ILE A 21 -1.65 6.73 -14.20
N ASP A 22 -2.39 5.69 -13.82
CA ASP A 22 -1.89 4.60 -12.99
C ASP A 22 -0.75 3.85 -13.67
N LYS A 23 -0.90 3.49 -14.95
CA LYS A 23 0.16 2.81 -15.72
C LYS A 23 1.47 3.59 -15.74
N LYS A 24 1.44 4.91 -15.95
CA LYS A 24 2.66 5.74 -15.95
C LYS A 24 3.34 5.79 -14.59
N VAL A 25 2.56 5.82 -13.51
CA VAL A 25 3.11 5.74 -12.15
C VAL A 25 3.75 4.38 -11.91
N ASP A 26 3.06 3.31 -12.30
CA ASP A 26 3.56 1.93 -12.18
C ASP A 26 4.83 1.71 -13.01
N GLU A 27 4.88 2.22 -14.25
CA GLU A 27 6.09 2.20 -15.11
C GLU A 27 7.27 2.89 -14.42
N LYS A 28 7.04 4.03 -13.79
CA LYS A 28 8.09 4.77 -13.07
C LYS A 28 8.58 4.01 -11.84
N MET A 29 7.68 3.38 -11.08
CA MET A 29 8.06 2.52 -9.96
C MET A 29 8.88 1.31 -10.43
N MET A 30 8.50 0.69 -11.55
CA MET A 30 9.26 -0.41 -12.15
C MET A 30 10.65 0.04 -12.64
N MET A 31 10.82 1.29 -13.05
CA MET A 31 12.13 1.86 -13.35
C MET A 31 12.98 2.01 -12.10
N TRP A 32 12.44 2.62 -11.03
CA TRP A 32 13.15 2.77 -9.75
C TRP A 32 13.53 1.45 -9.11
N ALA A 33 12.67 0.43 -9.25
CA ALA A 33 12.98 -0.92 -8.77
C ALA A 33 14.31 -1.47 -9.33
N LYS A 34 14.68 -1.10 -10.55
CA LYS A 34 15.93 -1.53 -11.21
C LYS A 34 17.18 -0.89 -10.63
N GLU A 35 17.06 0.23 -9.91
CA GLU A 35 18.20 0.87 -9.26
C GLU A 35 18.72 0.01 -8.09
N GLY A 36 17.88 -0.88 -7.56
CA GLY A 36 18.20 -1.71 -6.39
C GLY A 36 18.27 -0.89 -5.10
N ASN A 37 18.17 -1.56 -3.96
CA ASN A 37 18.23 -0.93 -2.63
C ASN A 37 17.22 0.24 -2.46
N VAL A 38 16.01 0.07 -3.01
CA VAL A 38 14.90 1.03 -2.89
C VAL A 38 13.77 0.47 -2.04
N VAL A 39 13.01 1.35 -1.40
CA VAL A 39 11.74 1.02 -0.75
C VAL A 39 10.62 1.61 -1.59
N LEU A 40 9.70 0.77 -2.02
CA LEU A 40 8.51 1.17 -2.79
C LEU A 40 7.27 1.04 -1.92
N ASP A 41 6.60 2.17 -1.66
CA ASP A 41 5.26 2.19 -1.08
C ASP A 41 4.23 2.16 -2.22
N SER A 42 3.62 0.99 -2.45
CA SER A 42 2.69 0.79 -3.56
C SER A 42 1.73 -0.37 -3.33
N TRP A 43 0.50 -0.18 -3.78
CA TRP A 43 -0.53 -1.23 -3.81
C TRP A 43 -0.44 -2.16 -5.02
N THR A 44 0.29 -1.81 -6.08
CA THR A 44 0.36 -2.58 -7.34
C THR A 44 1.65 -3.38 -7.46
N MET A 45 2.76 -2.84 -6.93
CA MET A 45 4.09 -3.45 -7.08
C MET A 45 4.20 -4.90 -6.56
N PRO A 46 3.48 -5.34 -5.52
CA PRO A 46 3.53 -6.74 -5.12
C PRO A 46 3.15 -7.72 -6.24
N TRP A 47 2.25 -7.33 -7.16
CA TRP A 47 1.85 -8.15 -8.31
C TRP A 47 2.67 -7.87 -9.57
N LEU A 48 3.08 -6.60 -9.79
CA LEU A 48 3.76 -6.20 -11.02
C LEU A 48 5.27 -6.48 -11.01
N LEU A 49 5.90 -6.35 -9.83
CA LEU A 49 7.32 -6.61 -9.66
C LEU A 49 7.51 -8.05 -9.20
N LYS A 50 8.30 -8.84 -9.94
CA LYS A 50 8.60 -10.23 -9.55
C LYS A 50 9.55 -10.29 -8.35
N GLU A 51 10.54 -9.40 -8.34
CA GLU A 51 11.60 -9.36 -7.35
C GLU A 51 11.22 -8.52 -6.12
N GLY A 52 12.07 -8.58 -5.09
CA GLY A 52 11.93 -7.79 -3.87
C GLY A 52 11.18 -8.49 -2.75
N PHE A 53 11.45 -8.06 -1.52
CA PHE A 53 10.77 -8.53 -0.32
C PHE A 53 9.51 -7.68 -0.09
N LYS A 54 8.35 -8.33 -0.09
CA LYS A 54 7.03 -7.67 -0.14
C LYS A 54 6.31 -7.85 1.19
N ILE A 55 5.90 -6.74 1.79
CA ILE A 55 5.26 -6.71 3.10
C ILE A 55 3.91 -6.02 2.98
N TRP A 56 2.87 -6.61 3.57
CA TRP A 56 1.56 -5.98 3.78
C TRP A 56 1.41 -5.55 5.23
N LEU A 57 1.07 -4.29 5.47
CA LEU A 57 0.71 -3.79 6.80
C LEU A 57 -0.80 -3.81 6.94
N ASP A 58 -1.31 -4.71 7.77
CA ASP A 58 -2.74 -4.86 8.00
C ASP A 58 -3.21 -4.06 9.21
N ALA A 59 -4.26 -3.27 9.02
CA ALA A 59 -4.90 -2.52 10.09
C ALA A 59 -6.40 -2.53 9.87
N SER A 60 -7.14 -2.66 10.97
CA SER A 60 -8.59 -2.64 10.98
C SER A 60 -9.10 -1.35 10.37
N GLU A 61 -10.30 -1.43 9.81
CA GLU A 61 -10.95 -0.29 9.20
C GLU A 61 -11.16 0.84 10.21
N GLU A 62 -11.52 0.49 11.44
CA GLU A 62 -11.73 1.41 12.53
C GLU A 62 -10.43 2.17 12.87
N ILE A 63 -9.29 1.47 12.93
CA ILE A 63 -8.00 2.10 13.23
C ILE A 63 -7.54 2.99 12.07
N ARG A 64 -7.69 2.53 10.83
CA ARG A 64 -7.36 3.35 9.65
C ARG A 64 -8.22 4.62 9.59
N ALA A 65 -9.53 4.51 9.79
CA ALA A 65 -10.44 5.65 9.83
C ALA A 65 -10.11 6.60 10.99
N ALA A 66 -9.81 6.09 12.19
CA ALA A 66 -9.42 6.91 13.33
C ALA A 66 -8.11 7.68 13.07
N ARG A 67 -7.11 7.04 12.44
CA ARG A 67 -5.85 7.69 12.03
C ARG A 67 -6.10 8.81 11.01
N ILE A 68 -6.97 8.57 10.02
CA ILE A 68 -7.38 9.57 9.03
C ILE A 68 -8.11 10.75 9.71
N ALA A 69 -9.10 10.47 10.56
CA ALA A 69 -9.86 11.49 11.28
C ALA A 69 -8.94 12.41 12.10
N LYS A 70 -7.99 11.81 12.85
CA LYS A 70 -6.99 12.55 13.62
C LYS A 70 -6.09 13.42 12.74
N ARG A 71 -5.58 12.86 11.64
CA ARG A 71 -4.66 13.54 10.72
C ARG A 71 -5.36 14.71 10.00
N ASP A 72 -6.61 14.52 9.63
CA ASP A 72 -7.32 15.40 8.70
C ASP A 72 -8.30 16.34 9.43
N LYS A 73 -8.42 16.16 10.75
CA LYS A 73 -9.28 16.94 11.65
C LYS A 73 -10.75 16.91 11.21
N ILE A 74 -11.21 15.74 10.80
CA ILE A 74 -12.60 15.44 10.41
C ILE A 74 -13.23 14.44 11.39
N SER A 75 -14.54 14.25 11.32
CA SER A 75 -15.22 13.25 12.14
C SER A 75 -14.82 11.81 11.76
N PHE A 76 -14.95 10.88 12.70
CA PHE A 76 -14.68 9.46 12.45
C PHE A 76 -15.60 8.91 11.35
N GLU A 77 -16.89 9.24 11.41
CA GLU A 77 -17.90 8.81 10.45
C GLU A 77 -17.58 9.32 9.04
N GLU A 78 -17.14 10.56 8.93
CA GLU A 78 -16.71 11.16 7.67
C GLU A 78 -15.43 10.51 7.12
N ALA A 79 -14.43 10.29 7.98
CA ALA A 79 -13.20 9.61 7.60
C ALA A 79 -13.48 8.18 7.11
N LEU A 80 -14.31 7.43 7.84
CA LEU A 80 -14.71 6.07 7.50
C LEU A 80 -15.43 6.02 6.14
N LYS A 81 -16.40 6.92 5.93
CA LYS A 81 -17.12 7.02 4.66
C LYS A 81 -16.18 7.30 3.48
N ARG A 82 -15.36 8.35 3.59
CA ARG A 82 -14.44 8.75 2.50
C ARG A 82 -13.39 7.67 2.22
N MET A 83 -12.87 7.04 3.27
CA MET A 83 -11.92 5.93 3.14
C MET A 83 -12.52 4.74 2.39
N ARG A 84 -13.71 4.27 2.78
CA ARG A 84 -14.41 3.16 2.12
C ARG A 84 -14.68 3.44 0.64
N GLU A 85 -15.17 4.64 0.33
CA GLU A 85 -15.43 5.06 -1.04
C GLU A 85 -14.14 5.09 -1.88
N ARG A 86 -13.04 5.64 -1.33
CA ARG A 86 -11.73 5.66 -1.98
C ARG A 86 -11.22 4.25 -2.25
N GLU A 87 -11.28 3.38 -1.25
CA GLU A 87 -10.75 2.03 -1.35
C GLU A 87 -11.54 1.17 -2.33
N ALA A 88 -12.87 1.26 -2.33
CA ALA A 88 -13.71 0.57 -3.32
C ALA A 88 -13.37 1.01 -4.75
N ARG A 89 -13.21 2.32 -5.00
CA ARG A 89 -12.84 2.84 -6.34
C ARG A 89 -11.41 2.41 -6.74
N THR A 90 -10.47 2.45 -5.80
CA THR A 90 -9.09 2.00 -6.02
C THR A 90 -9.03 0.51 -6.36
N LYS A 91 -9.73 -0.34 -5.60
CA LYS A 91 -9.84 -1.78 -5.87
C LYS A 91 -10.36 -2.03 -7.29
N GLU A 92 -11.38 -1.28 -7.71
CA GLU A 92 -11.93 -1.39 -9.06
C GLU A 92 -10.93 -0.99 -10.16
N ILE A 93 -10.14 0.06 -9.95
CA ILE A 93 -9.08 0.48 -10.88
C ILE A 93 -8.09 -0.68 -11.09
N TYR A 94 -7.54 -1.23 -10.01
CA TYR A 94 -6.51 -2.28 -10.13
C TYR A 94 -7.06 -3.60 -10.65
N ARG A 95 -8.29 -3.96 -10.28
CA ARG A 95 -8.98 -5.12 -10.86
C ARG A 95 -9.14 -4.99 -12.38
N ARG A 96 -9.46 -3.79 -12.89
CA ARG A 96 -9.56 -3.54 -14.34
C ARG A 96 -8.21 -3.53 -15.05
N LEU A 97 -7.19 -2.96 -14.43
CA LEU A 97 -5.86 -2.83 -15.03
C LEU A 97 -5.10 -4.15 -15.07
N TYR A 98 -5.14 -4.91 -13.97
CA TYR A 98 -4.22 -6.00 -13.71
C TYR A 98 -4.90 -7.30 -13.30
N GLY A 99 -6.20 -7.29 -13.01
CA GLY A 99 -6.98 -8.48 -12.69
C GLY A 99 -6.87 -8.99 -11.25
N PHE A 100 -5.96 -8.47 -10.43
CA PHE A 100 -5.83 -8.86 -9.03
C PHE A 100 -6.86 -8.19 -8.11
N LYS A 101 -7.05 -8.77 -6.92
CA LYS A 101 -8.02 -8.30 -5.92
C LYS A 101 -7.31 -7.73 -4.69
N LEU A 102 -7.13 -6.41 -4.65
CA LEU A 102 -6.46 -5.74 -3.55
C LEU A 102 -7.18 -5.94 -2.21
N GLY A 103 -6.45 -6.45 -1.21
CA GLY A 103 -6.98 -6.72 0.14
C GLY A 103 -7.83 -7.99 0.24
N GLU A 104 -7.78 -8.86 -0.77
CA GLU A 104 -8.39 -10.19 -0.78
C GLU A 104 -7.36 -11.25 -1.22
N ASP A 105 -6.51 -10.88 -2.18
CA ASP A 105 -5.34 -11.64 -2.58
C ASP A 105 -4.12 -11.17 -1.79
N PHE A 106 -3.50 -12.09 -1.06
CA PHE A 106 -2.28 -11.85 -0.31
C PHE A 106 -1.12 -12.75 -0.75
N GLU A 107 -1.32 -13.55 -1.80
CA GLU A 107 -0.31 -14.46 -2.35
C GLU A 107 1.03 -13.78 -2.67
N PRO A 108 1.11 -12.55 -3.21
CA PRO A 108 2.41 -11.97 -3.55
C PRO A 108 3.22 -11.50 -2.34
N PHE A 109 2.65 -11.44 -1.13
CA PHE A 109 3.34 -10.92 0.04
C PHE A 109 4.11 -12.01 0.76
N HIS A 110 5.33 -11.68 1.17
CA HIS A 110 6.17 -12.56 1.97
C HIS A 110 5.79 -12.47 3.46
N VAL A 111 5.32 -11.30 3.89
CA VAL A 111 4.88 -11.05 5.26
C VAL A 111 3.61 -10.21 5.26
N ILE A 112 2.68 -10.58 6.13
CA ILE A 112 1.52 -9.77 6.51
C ILE A 112 1.72 -9.43 8.00
N LEU A 113 1.82 -8.15 8.32
CA LEU A 113 2.02 -7.67 9.68
C LEU A 113 0.77 -6.94 10.15
N ASP A 114 0.09 -7.50 11.16
CA ASP A 114 -0.98 -6.81 11.88
C ASP A 114 -0.38 -5.65 12.71
N VAL A 115 -0.84 -4.43 12.45
CA VAL A 115 -0.39 -3.21 13.13
C VAL A 115 -1.51 -2.53 13.92
N ASN A 116 -2.55 -3.27 14.31
CA ASN A 116 -3.69 -2.75 15.06
C ASN A 116 -3.26 -2.21 16.43
N ASN A 117 -2.40 -2.96 17.12
CA ASN A 117 -1.97 -2.64 18.48
C ASN A 117 -0.54 -2.11 18.55
N LEU A 118 0.02 -1.70 17.42
CA LEU A 118 1.39 -1.20 17.32
C LEU A 118 1.40 0.30 17.02
N ASN A 119 2.29 1.02 17.70
CA ASN A 119 2.65 2.39 17.35
C ASN A 119 3.73 2.44 16.25
N GLU A 120 4.08 3.63 15.77
CA GLU A 120 5.01 3.81 14.66
C GLU A 120 6.42 3.24 14.93
N ASP A 121 6.93 3.39 16.15
CA ASP A 121 8.25 2.86 16.56
C ASP A 121 8.22 1.33 16.66
N GLU A 122 7.12 0.76 17.17
CA GLU A 122 6.95 -0.69 17.26
C GLU A 122 6.82 -1.34 15.88
N VAL A 123 6.09 -0.70 14.96
CA VAL A 123 6.03 -1.14 13.56
C VAL A 123 7.40 -1.07 12.91
N PHE A 124 8.14 0.02 13.14
CA PHE A 124 9.49 0.17 12.60
C PHE A 124 10.42 -0.93 13.09
N GLU A 125 10.48 -1.21 14.40
CA GLU A 125 11.33 -2.26 14.94
C GLU A 125 10.93 -3.66 14.46
N ALA A 126 9.63 -3.94 14.37
CA ALA A 126 9.15 -5.20 13.79
C ALA A 126 9.63 -5.38 12.35
N LEU A 127 9.48 -4.35 11.51
CA LEU A 127 9.94 -4.38 10.12
C LEU A 127 11.45 -4.52 10.03
N ARG A 128 12.21 -3.80 10.86
CA ARG A 128 13.67 -3.90 10.90
C ARG A 128 14.11 -5.34 11.19
N LEU A 129 13.55 -5.97 12.22
CA LEU A 129 13.88 -7.36 12.57
C LEU A 129 13.54 -8.35 11.44
N ILE A 130 12.39 -8.18 10.78
CA ILE A 130 11.97 -9.01 9.64
C ILE A 130 12.97 -8.87 8.49
N ILE A 131 13.31 -7.64 8.12
CA ILE A 131 14.23 -7.36 7.00
C ILE A 131 15.64 -7.84 7.32
N ASP A 132 16.16 -7.59 8.53
CA ASP A 132 17.48 -8.07 8.95
C ASP A 132 17.57 -9.61 8.85
N GLY A 133 16.53 -10.31 9.34
CA GLY A 133 16.45 -11.76 9.24
C GLY A 133 16.46 -12.26 7.80
N TRP A 134 15.70 -11.61 6.91
CA TRP A 134 15.68 -11.94 5.48
C TRP A 134 17.05 -11.70 4.82
N VAL A 135 17.67 -10.53 5.03
CA VAL A 135 18.98 -10.18 4.46
C VAL A 135 20.07 -11.14 4.92
N LEU A 136 20.07 -11.52 6.20
CA LEU A 136 21.03 -12.51 6.73
C LEU A 136 20.80 -13.90 6.12
N GLY A 137 19.54 -14.31 5.96
CA GLY A 137 19.19 -15.59 5.33
C GLY A 137 19.61 -15.67 3.87
N GLU A 138 19.42 -14.61 3.08
CA GLU A 138 19.82 -14.56 1.67
C GLU A 138 21.35 -14.64 1.50
N LYS A 139 22.10 -14.00 2.39
CA LYS A 139 23.58 -14.11 2.40
C LYS A 139 24.03 -15.56 2.68
N ALA A 140 23.38 -16.25 3.60
CA ALA A 140 23.73 -17.63 3.94
C ALA A 140 23.44 -18.63 2.81
N LYS A 141 22.41 -18.39 1.98
CA LYS A 141 22.10 -19.23 0.80
C LYS A 141 23.03 -18.97 -0.39
N SER A 142 23.67 -17.81 -0.43
CA SER A 142 24.56 -17.38 -1.51
C SER A 142 26.04 -17.66 -1.22
N SER A 143 26.35 -18.29 -0.08
CA SER A 143 27.69 -18.68 0.38
C SER A 143 27.87 -20.19 0.30
#